data_AF-A0A951MC66-F1
#
_entry.id   AF-A0A951MC66-F1
#
_cell.length_a   1.000
_cell.length_b   1.000
_cell.length_c   1.000
_cell.angle_alpha   90.00
_cell.angle_beta   90.00
_cell.angle_gamma   90.00
#
_symmetry.space_group_name_H-M   'P 1'
#
loop_
_entity.id
_entity.type
_entity.pdbx_description
1 polymer ?
#
loop_
_entity_poly.entity_id
_entity_poly.type
_entity_poly.pdbx_seq_one_letter_code
_entity_poly.pdbx_strand_id
1 'polypeptide(L)' 'MKILRSWREQKVLLKRRFPVLEDQDFDFQEGYREIMLEKLSAKLSKTRSELEKIFAELQLL' A
#
# COMPACT_ATOMS: atom_id res chain seq x y z
N MET A 1 -13.77 -0.03 11.87
CA MET A 1 -13.45 -0.38 10.46
C MET A 1 -13.19 -1.88 10.42
N LYS A 2 -14.00 -2.67 9.70
CA LYS A 2 -13.81 -4.12 9.62
C LYS A 2 -12.65 -4.37 8.66
N ILE A 3 -11.52 -4.86 9.16
CA ILE A 3 -10.38 -5.25 8.32
C ILE A 3 -10.79 -6.59 7.68
N LEU A 4 -11.06 -6.58 6.39
CA LEU A 4 -11.50 -7.76 5.63
C LEU A 4 -10.32 -8.53 5.03
N ARG A 5 -9.20 -7.84 4.75
CA ARG A 5 -7.98 -8.45 4.17
C ARG A 5 -6.74 -8.16 5.00
N SER A 6 -5.90 -9.17 5.13
CA SER A 6 -4.60 -9.05 5.76
C SER A 6 -3.68 -8.09 4.98
N TRP A 7 -2.63 -7.61 5.63
CA TRP A 7 -1.60 -6.80 4.96
C TRP A 7 -0.94 -7.56 3.79
N ARG A 8 -0.69 -8.87 3.96
CA ARG A 8 -0.10 -9.72 2.92
C ARG A 8 -0.97 -9.77 1.66
N GLU A 9 -2.29 -9.91 1.82
CA GLU A 9 -3.23 -9.91 0.70
C GLU A 9 -3.30 -8.55 0.01
N GLN A 10 -3.33 -7.46 0.79
CA GLN A 10 -3.30 -6.10 0.24
C GLN A 10 -2.04 -5.86 -0.60
N LYS A 11 -0.86 -6.31 -0.14
CA LYS A 11 0.39 -6.21 -0.91
C LYS A 11 0.30 -6.95 -2.25
N VAL A 12 -0.27 -8.15 -2.27
CA VAL A 12 -0.47 -8.91 -3.52
C VAL A 12 -1.39 -8.15 -4.48
N LEU A 13 -2.49 -7.59 -3.99
CA LEU A 13 -3.42 -6.82 -4.81
C LEU A 13 -2.80 -5.50 -5.32
N LEU A 14 -2.02 -4.81 -4.49
CA LEU A 14 -1.27 -3.62 -4.88
C LEU A 14 -0.28 -3.92 -6.00
N LYS A 15 0.53 -4.99 -5.88
CA LYS A 15 1.48 -5.39 -6.92
C LYS A 15 0.78 -5.80 -8.23
N ARG A 16 -0.42 -6.39 -8.15
CA ARG A 16 -1.25 -6.68 -9.34
C ARG A 16 -1.74 -5.40 -10.03
N ARG A 17 -2.16 -4.40 -9.25
CA ARG A 17 -2.66 -3.11 -9.78
C ARG A 17 -1.52 -2.20 -10.26
N PHE A 18 -0.37 -2.26 -9.61
CA PHE A 18 0.81 -1.46 -9.90
C PHE A 18 2.04 -2.36 -10.05
N PRO A 19 2.31 -2.85 -11.27
CA PRO A 19 3.43 -3.77 -11.53
C PRO A 19 4.83 -3.19 -11.25
N VAL A 20 4.93 -1.86 -11.06
CA VAL A 20 6.16 -1.17 -10.66
C VAL A 20 6.53 -1.45 -9.19
N LEU A 21 5.58 -1.95 -8.39
CA LEU A 21 5.80 -2.27 -6.98
C LEU A 21 6.43 -3.65 -6.82
N GLU A 22 7.43 -3.68 -5.97
CA GLU A 22 8.21 -4.86 -5.60
C GLU A 22 8.09 -5.11 -4.09
N ASP A 23 8.50 -6.28 -3.62
CA ASP A 23 8.40 -6.60 -2.19
C ASP A 23 9.17 -5.62 -1.30
N GLN A 24 10.33 -5.14 -1.77
CA GLN A 24 11.17 -4.17 -1.08
C GLN A 24 10.49 -2.81 -0.83
N ASP A 25 9.48 -2.44 -1.63
CA ASP A 25 8.74 -1.19 -1.43
C ASP A 25 7.85 -1.24 -0.19
N PHE A 26 7.60 -2.43 0.35
CA PHE A 26 6.79 -2.65 1.55
C PHE A 26 7.61 -2.99 2.79
N ASP A 27 8.94 -2.98 2.67
CA ASP A 27 9.84 -3.25 3.78
C ASP A 27 10.04 -1.98 4.61
N PHE A 28 9.79 -2.09 5.91
CA PHE A 28 10.02 -1.01 6.87
C PHE A 28 10.36 -1.58 8.24
N GLN A 29 11.21 -0.87 8.97
CA GLN A 29 11.45 -1.15 10.39
C GLN A 29 10.24 -0.71 11.22
N GLU A 30 10.06 -1.32 12.38
CA GLU A 30 9.00 -0.93 13.31
C GLU A 30 9.07 0.57 13.62
N GLY A 31 7.93 1.26 13.57
CA GLY A 31 7.85 2.72 13.69
C GLY A 31 8.05 3.51 12.38
N TYR A 32 8.57 2.90 11.31
CA TYR A 32 8.86 3.58 10.04
C TYR A 32 7.80 3.37 8.95
N ARG A 33 6.61 2.91 9.33
CA ARG A 33 5.51 2.63 8.40
C ARG A 33 5.11 3.85 7.57
N GLU A 34 5.04 5.03 8.18
CA GLU A 34 4.65 6.26 7.47
C GLU A 34 5.68 6.65 6.41
N ILE A 35 6.98 6.47 6.68
CA ILE A 35 8.03 6.74 5.67
C ILE A 35 7.89 5.81 4.47
N MET A 36 7.55 4.54 4.69
CA MET A 36 7.28 3.60 3.60
C MET A 36 6.06 4.02 2.77
N LEU A 37 5.00 4.52 3.42
CA LEU A 37 3.80 5.00 2.72
C LEU A 37 4.07 6.28 1.91
N GLU A 38 4.92 7.18 2.39
CA GLU A 38 5.40 8.33 1.61
C GLU A 38 6.20 7.88 0.38
N LYS A 39 7.10 6.90 0.52
CA LYS A 39 7.84 6.33 -0.61
C LYS A 39 6.92 5.66 -1.63
N LEU A 40 5.91 4.91 -1.18
CA LEU A 40 4.90 4.34 -2.07
C LEU A 40 4.10 5.44 -2.80
N SER A 41 3.70 6.49 -2.08
CA SER A 41 2.98 7.64 -2.66
C SER A 41 3.79 8.30 -3.77
N ALA A 42 5.08 8.56 -3.50
CA ALA A 42 6.01 9.13 -4.47
C ALA A 42 6.22 8.19 -5.68
N LYS A 43 6.49 6.90 -5.45
CA LYS A 43 6.72 5.91 -6.52
C LYS A 43 5.52 5.73 -7.44
N LEU A 44 4.30 5.82 -6.89
CA LEU A 44 3.05 5.72 -7.65
C LEU A 44 2.58 7.07 -8.23
N SER A 45 3.29 8.17 -7.95
CA SER A 45 2.84 9.53 -8.28
C SER A 45 1.42 9.82 -7.78
N LYS A 46 1.16 9.46 -6.52
CA LYS A 46 -0.12 9.64 -5.83
C LYS A 46 0.03 10.47 -4.58
N THR A 47 -1.02 11.23 -4.27
CA THR A 47 -1.15 11.88 -2.96
C THR A 47 -1.46 10.85 -1.88
N ARG A 48 -1.20 11.23 -0.62
CA ARG A 48 -1.50 10.37 0.55
C ARG A 48 -2.98 9.95 0.59
N SER A 49 -3.89 10.85 0.26
CA SER A 49 -5.34 10.59 0.22
C SER A 49 -5.72 9.61 -0.90
N GLU A 50 -5.13 9.71 -2.08
CA GLU A 50 -5.35 8.73 -3.16
C GLU A 50 -4.81 7.35 -2.77
N LEU A 51 -3.64 7.30 -2.14
CA LEU A 51 -3.07 6.04 -1.66
C LEU A 51 -3.98 5.38 -0.61
N GLU A 52 -4.54 6.16 0.32
CA GLU A 52 -5.51 5.65 1.31
C GLU A 52 -6.80 5.16 0.67
N LYS A 53 -7.32 5.87 -0.34
CA LYS A 53 -8.49 5.41 -1.12
C LYS A 53 -8.21 4.07 -1.81
N ILE A 54 -7.03 3.90 -2.39
CA ILE A 54 -6.61 2.62 -2.98
C ILE A 54 -6.62 1.52 -1.92
N PHE A 55 -6.04 1.74 -0.73
CA PHE A 55 -6.07 0.76 0.35
C PHE A 55 -7.51 0.42 0.80
N ALA A 56 -8.39 1.42 0.88
CA ALA A 56 -9.79 1.22 1.22
C ALA A 56 -10.54 0.41 0.15
N GLU A 57 -10.32 0.69 -1.14
CA GLU A 57 -10.88 -0.09 -2.25
C GLU A 57 -10.42 -1.54 -2.18
N LEU A 58 -9.14 -1.79 -1.91
CA LEU A 58 -8.58 -3.13 -1.77
C LEU A 58 -9.13 -3.89 -0.55
N GLN A 59 -9.63 -3.19 0.47
CA GLN A 59 -10.36 -3.81 1.60
C GLN A 59 -11.77 -4.26 1.21
N LEU A 60 -12.31 -3.82 0.08
CA LEU A 60 -13.64 -4.22 -0.41
C LEU A 60 -13.57 -5.29 -1.52
N LEU A 61 -12.41 -5.42 -2.19
CA LEU A 61 -11.93 -6.40 -3.20
C LEU A 61 -12.17 -7.91 -3.06
#